data_AF-A0A356QP95-F1
#
_entry.id   AF-A0A356QP95-F1
#
_cell.length_a   1.000
_cell.length_b   1.000
_cell.length_c   1.000
_cell.angle_alpha   90.00
_cell.angle_beta   90.00
_cell.angle_gamma   90.00
#
_symmetry.space_group_name_H-M   'P 1'
#
loop_
_entity.id
_entity.type
_entity.pdbx_description
1 polymer ?
#
loop_
_entity_poly.entity_id
_entity_poly.type
_entity_poly.pdbx_seq_one_letter_code
_entity_poly.pdbx_strand_id
1 'polypeptide(L)'
;PRALINTMVRCLKPQPGEIIQDPAAGTAGFLIAAHEYIKSQTDDLYDLTAEQKRFQTTRAYVGIELVPGTRRLALMNCLLHGMEGDAEGVVHLGNALGQTGAGLEKADVILANPPFGTSKGGDASITRDDLTYKISNKQLAFLQHIYRNLKPGG
;
A
#
# COMPACT_ATOMS: atom_id res chain seq x y z
N PRO A 1 4.22 -4.21 14.34
CA PRO A 1 4.04 -3.46 15.61
C PRO A 1 3.59 -2.02 15.33
N ARG A 2 2.54 -1.52 16.01
CA ARG A 2 2.00 -0.16 15.74
C ARG A 2 3.04 0.95 15.95
N ALA A 3 3.89 0.85 16.98
CA ALA A 3 4.95 1.83 17.23
C ALA A 3 5.94 1.96 16.06
N LEU A 4 6.33 0.83 15.46
CA LEU A 4 7.22 0.82 14.29
C LEU A 4 6.55 1.50 13.07
N ILE A 5 5.32 1.10 12.76
CA ILE A 5 4.55 1.67 11.64
C ILE A 5 4.43 3.19 11.80
N ASN A 6 4.00 3.65 12.97
CA ASN A 6 3.82 5.08 13.24
C ASN A 6 5.14 5.85 13.17
N THR A 7 6.25 5.23 13.59
CA THR A 7 7.58 5.86 13.49
C THR A 7 7.99 6.01 12.03
N MET A 8 7.84 4.96 11.20
CA MET A 8 8.16 5.02 9.78
C MET A 8 7.33 6.08 9.06
N VAL A 9 6.02 6.14 9.32
CA VAL A 9 5.13 7.16 8.75
C VAL A 9 5.57 8.57 9.16
N ARG A 10 5.92 8.80 10.43
CA ARG A 10 6.41 10.11 10.91
C ARG A 10 7.75 10.51 10.30
N CYS A 11 8.61 9.55 9.95
CA CYS A 11 9.86 9.82 9.26
C CYS A 11 9.62 10.19 7.79
N LEU A 12 8.71 9.49 7.10
CA LEU A 12 8.40 9.77 5.69
C LEU A 12 7.54 11.03 5.50
N LYS A 13 6.66 11.35 6.46
CA LYS A 13 5.77 12.51 6.42
C LYS A 13 4.95 12.59 5.13
N PRO A 14 4.10 11.59 4.83
CA PRO A 14 3.28 11.62 3.62
C PRO A 14 2.37 12.86 3.60
N GLN A 15 2.13 13.39 2.40
CA GLN A 15 1.39 14.62 2.15
C GLN A 15 0.06 14.35 1.45
N PRO A 16 -0.94 15.24 1.62
CA PRO A 16 -2.15 15.20 0.81
C PRO A 16 -1.83 15.27 -0.69
N GLY A 17 -2.51 14.47 -1.50
CA GLY A 17 -2.30 14.41 -2.94
C GLY A 17 -1.25 13.40 -3.40
N GLU A 18 -0.50 12.79 -2.48
CA GLU A 18 0.42 11.68 -2.78
C GLU A 18 -0.33 10.34 -2.92
N ILE A 19 0.14 9.49 -3.82
CA ILE A 19 -0.25 8.08 -3.91
C ILE A 19 0.67 7.27 -2.99
N ILE A 20 0.07 6.59 -2.02
CA ILE A 20 0.73 5.80 -0.99
C ILE A 20 0.39 4.33 -1.20
N GLN A 21 1.41 3.51 -1.39
CA GLN A 21 1.23 2.10 -1.71
C GLN A 21 1.78 1.17 -0.62
N ASP A 22 1.09 0.04 -0.40
CA ASP A 22 1.60 -1.11 0.37
C ASP A 22 1.41 -2.42 -0.43
N PRO A 23 2.46 -2.95 -1.10
CA PRO A 23 2.37 -4.19 -1.88
C PRO A 23 2.21 -5.45 -1.02
N ALA A 24 2.25 -5.34 0.32
CA ALA A 24 2.04 -6.44 1.25
C ALA A 24 1.12 -5.97 2.40
N ALA A 25 -0.06 -5.48 2.02
CA ALA A 25 -0.93 -4.67 2.87
C ALA A 25 -1.36 -5.36 4.16
N GLY A 26 -1.50 -6.69 4.17
CA GLY A 26 -2.01 -7.40 5.34
C GLY A 26 -3.38 -6.84 5.73
N THR A 27 -3.47 -6.31 6.96
CA THR A 27 -4.68 -5.64 7.48
C THR A 27 -4.71 -4.13 7.26
N ALA A 28 -3.94 -3.63 6.28
CA ALA A 28 -3.78 -2.21 5.89
C ALA A 28 -3.14 -1.30 6.95
N GLY A 29 -2.27 -1.86 7.80
CA GLY A 29 -1.69 -1.14 8.94
C GLY A 29 -0.91 0.13 8.56
N PHE A 30 -0.10 0.08 7.49
CA PHE A 30 0.64 1.25 7.00
C PHE A 30 -0.26 2.29 6.35
N LEU A 31 -1.19 1.86 5.49
CA LEU A 31 -2.11 2.76 4.79
C LEU A 31 -2.97 3.56 5.77
N ILE A 32 -3.52 2.89 6.80
CA ILE A 32 -4.30 3.54 7.85
C ILE A 32 -3.42 4.51 8.66
N ALA A 33 -2.19 4.12 9.01
CA ALA A 33 -1.32 5.01 9.76
C ALA A 33 -0.90 6.25 8.96
N ALA A 34 -0.70 6.12 7.65
CA ALA A 34 -0.47 7.24 6.75
C ALA A 34 -1.71 8.14 6.64
N HIS A 35 -2.90 7.55 6.60
CA HIS A 35 -4.17 8.29 6.60
C HIS A 35 -4.39 9.12 7.86
N GLU A 36 -4.22 8.50 9.02
CA GLU A 36 -4.32 9.20 10.30
C GLU A 36 -3.25 10.28 10.46
N TYR A 37 -2.04 10.06 9.93
CA TYR A 37 -1.02 11.10 9.89
C TYR A 37 -1.49 12.30 9.06
N ILE A 38 -1.94 12.09 7.83
CA ILE A 38 -2.41 13.18 6.97
C ILE A 38 -3.59 13.93 7.61
N LYS A 39 -4.57 13.21 8.17
CA LYS A 39 -5.69 13.82 8.93
C LYS A 39 -5.20 14.70 10.06
N SER A 40 -4.24 14.23 10.85
CA SER A 40 -3.67 15.01 11.97
C SER A 40 -2.94 16.29 11.53
N GLN A 41 -2.51 16.38 10.27
CA GLN A 41 -1.82 17.55 9.72
C GLN A 41 -2.75 18.49 8.93
N THR A 42 -4.03 18.15 8.77
CA THR A 42 -4.98 18.86 7.89
C THR A 42 -6.33 19.12 8.56
N ASP A 43 -6.34 19.14 9.89
CA ASP A 43 -7.54 19.25 10.72
C ASP A 43 -8.61 18.25 10.29
N ASP A 44 -8.37 16.94 10.38
CA ASP A 44 -9.31 15.90 9.92
C ASP A 44 -9.77 16.08 8.45
N LEU A 45 -8.84 16.50 7.59
CA LEU A 45 -9.05 16.86 6.18
C LEU A 45 -9.90 18.13 5.98
N TYR A 46 -10.25 18.89 7.02
CA TYR A 46 -11.02 20.14 6.89
C TYR A 46 -10.29 21.21 6.09
N ASP A 47 -8.95 21.23 6.17
CA ASP A 47 -8.10 22.17 5.41
C ASP A 47 -8.02 21.88 3.90
N LEU A 48 -8.47 20.70 3.46
CA LEU A 48 -8.40 20.27 2.06
C LEU A 48 -9.60 20.76 1.24
N THR A 49 -9.40 21.00 -0.05
CA THR A 49 -10.52 21.22 -0.98
C THR A 49 -11.38 19.97 -1.12
N ALA A 50 -12.63 20.11 -1.58
CA ALA A 50 -13.51 18.96 -1.82
C ALA A 50 -12.88 17.92 -2.78
N GLU A 51 -12.15 18.38 -3.79
CA GLU A 51 -11.44 17.52 -4.74
C GLU A 51 -10.30 16.76 -4.06
N GLN A 52 -9.50 17.44 -3.24
CA GLN A 52 -8.40 16.81 -2.49
C GLN A 52 -8.93 15.80 -1.48
N LYS A 53 -10.03 16.10 -0.77
CA LYS A 53 -10.68 15.13 0.13
C LYS A 53 -11.12 13.89 -0.62
N ARG A 54 -11.78 14.07 -1.77
CA ARG A 54 -12.21 12.96 -2.63
C ARG A 54 -11.01 12.13 -3.10
N PHE A 55 -9.92 12.78 -3.52
CA PHE A 55 -8.70 12.07 -3.88
C PHE A 55 -8.16 11.28 -2.68
N GLN A 56 -8.14 11.89 -1.50
CA GLN A 56 -7.64 11.26 -0.29
C GLN A 56 -8.45 10.02 0.11
N THR A 57 -9.77 10.04 -0.03
CA THR A 57 -10.63 8.91 0.35
C THR A 57 -10.71 7.82 -0.71
N THR A 58 -10.58 8.15 -2.00
CA THR A 58 -10.84 7.20 -3.10
C THR A 58 -9.61 6.76 -3.88
N ARG A 59 -8.50 7.50 -3.86
CA ARG A 59 -7.34 7.23 -4.74
C ARG A 59 -5.97 7.24 -4.07
N ALA A 60 -5.81 7.96 -2.96
CA ALA A 60 -4.49 8.16 -2.37
C ALA A 60 -3.84 6.90 -1.78
N TYR A 61 -4.61 5.84 -1.52
CA TYR A 61 -4.11 4.65 -0.83
C TYR A 61 -4.38 3.40 -1.66
N VAL A 62 -3.33 2.62 -1.90
CA VAL A 62 -3.43 1.38 -2.68
C VAL A 62 -2.65 0.27 -2.00
N GLY A 63 -3.34 -0.80 -1.62
CA GLY A 63 -2.75 -2.00 -1.04
C GLY A 63 -2.93 -3.22 -1.93
N ILE A 64 -2.02 -4.20 -1.83
CA ILE A 64 -2.24 -5.54 -2.36
C ILE A 64 -2.19 -6.54 -1.22
N GLU A 65 -3.16 -7.45 -1.18
CA GLU A 65 -3.16 -8.60 -0.29
C GLU A 65 -3.47 -9.88 -1.07
N LEU A 66 -2.69 -10.93 -0.83
CA LEU A 66 -2.80 -12.22 -1.53
C LEU A 66 -3.92 -13.09 -0.96
N VAL A 67 -4.11 -13.07 0.36
CA VAL A 67 -5.02 -13.97 1.06
C VAL A 67 -6.40 -13.29 1.17
N PRO A 68 -7.47 -13.87 0.57
CA PRO A 68 -8.80 -13.26 0.56
C PRO A 68 -9.35 -12.96 1.96
N GLY A 69 -9.06 -13.82 2.94
CA GLY A 69 -9.48 -13.62 4.34
C GLY A 69 -8.84 -12.38 4.96
N THR A 70 -7.52 -12.24 4.80
CA THR A 70 -6.76 -11.08 5.28
C THR A 70 -7.23 -9.79 4.59
N ARG A 71 -7.45 -9.84 3.27
CA ARG A 71 -7.98 -8.70 2.52
C ARG A 71 -9.34 -8.23 3.04
N ARG A 72 -10.26 -9.14 3.36
CA ARG A 72 -11.57 -8.75 3.92
C ARG A 72 -11.43 -7.95 5.21
N LEU A 73 -10.52 -8.35 6.10
CA LEU A 73 -10.23 -7.60 7.33
C LEU A 73 -9.61 -6.23 7.00
N ALA A 74 -8.72 -6.17 6.01
CA ALA A 74 -8.12 -4.93 5.55
C ALA A 74 -9.18 -3.93 5.04
N LEU A 75 -10.10 -4.40 4.18
CA LEU A 75 -11.19 -3.57 3.65
C LEU A 75 -12.14 -3.07 4.75
N MET A 76 -12.51 -3.94 5.70
CA MET A 76 -13.31 -3.52 6.86
C MET A 76 -12.59 -2.45 7.69
N ASN A 77 -11.28 -2.63 7.93
CA ASN A 77 -10.48 -1.64 8.64
C ASN A 77 -10.44 -0.31 7.89
N CYS A 78 -10.15 -0.32 6.59
CA CYS A 78 -10.13 0.89 5.76
C CYS A 78 -11.47 1.62 5.77
N LEU A 79 -12.58 0.89 5.60
CA LEU A 79 -13.92 1.46 5.60
C LEU A 79 -14.25 2.15 6.94
N LEU A 80 -13.91 1.53 8.08
CA LEU A 80 -14.12 2.13 9.40
C LEU A 80 -13.27 3.39 9.65
N HIS A 81 -12.20 3.59 8.87
CA HIS A 81 -11.38 4.81 8.91
C HIS A 81 -11.80 5.83 7.84
N GLY A 82 -12.87 5.58 7.08
CA GLY A 82 -13.33 6.49 6.02
C GLY A 82 -12.51 6.42 4.73
N MET A 83 -11.75 5.34 4.53
CA MET A 83 -10.97 5.09 3.33
C MET A 83 -11.75 4.15 2.40
N GLU A 84 -12.30 4.70 1.32
CA GLU A 84 -13.16 3.98 0.38
C GLU A 84 -12.35 3.22 -0.67
N GLY A 85 -11.36 3.89 -1.28
CA GLY A 85 -10.60 3.37 -2.41
C GLY A 85 -11.38 3.38 -3.72
N ASP A 86 -10.95 2.57 -4.68
CA ASP A 86 -11.56 2.45 -6.01
C ASP A 86 -12.66 1.36 -6.04
N ALA A 87 -13.01 0.85 -7.23
CA ALA A 87 -14.01 -0.19 -7.39
C ALA A 87 -13.67 -1.52 -6.66
N GLU A 88 -12.38 -1.76 -6.37
CA GLU A 88 -11.93 -2.90 -5.58
C GLU A 88 -11.68 -2.53 -4.09
N GLY A 89 -11.88 -1.27 -3.74
CA GLY A 89 -11.56 -0.69 -2.46
C GLY A 89 -10.05 -0.42 -2.29
N VAL A 90 -9.66 0.05 -1.10
CA VAL A 90 -8.26 0.43 -0.82
C VAL A 90 -7.26 -0.71 -1.01
N VAL A 91 -7.68 -1.96 -0.78
CA VAL A 91 -6.80 -3.14 -0.86
C VAL A 91 -7.32 -4.09 -1.94
N HIS A 92 -6.51 -4.29 -2.98
CA HIS A 92 -6.79 -5.17 -4.10
C HIS A 92 -6.42 -6.62 -3.77
N LEU A 93 -7.19 -7.57 -4.29
CA LEU A 93 -6.90 -9.00 -4.13
C LEU A 93 -5.91 -9.43 -5.20
N GLY A 94 -4.72 -9.89 -4.81
CA GLY A 94 -3.81 -10.45 -5.80
C GLY A 94 -2.38 -10.64 -5.34
N ASN A 95 -1.55 -11.02 -6.31
CA ASN A 95 -0.14 -11.24 -6.10
C ASN A 95 0.66 -9.99 -6.52
N ALA A 96 1.30 -9.32 -5.56
CA ALA A 96 2.15 -8.16 -5.82
C ALA A 96 3.41 -8.50 -6.65
N LEU A 97 3.82 -9.78 -6.66
CA LEU A 97 4.90 -10.30 -7.49
C LEU A 97 4.40 -10.92 -8.82
N GLY A 98 3.12 -10.71 -9.15
CA GLY A 98 2.51 -11.05 -10.43
C GLY A 98 1.82 -9.86 -11.10
N GLN A 99 0.82 -10.14 -11.94
CA GLN A 99 0.19 -9.12 -12.79
C GLN A 99 -0.51 -8.00 -12.01
N THR A 100 -1.11 -8.31 -10.86
CA THR A 100 -1.74 -7.31 -10.00
C THR A 100 -0.72 -6.23 -9.58
N GLY A 101 0.48 -6.65 -9.15
CA GLY A 101 1.53 -5.71 -8.78
C GLY A 101 2.18 -4.99 -9.97
N ALA A 102 2.23 -5.62 -11.14
CA ALA A 102 2.73 -4.99 -12.36
C ALA A 102 1.76 -3.94 -12.93
N GLY A 103 0.46 -4.13 -12.71
CA GLY A 103 -0.60 -3.24 -13.20
C GLY A 103 -0.88 -2.02 -12.31
N LEU A 104 -0.25 -1.92 -11.13
CA LEU A 104 -0.44 -0.77 -10.27
C LEU A 104 0.13 0.52 -10.89
N GLU A 105 -0.58 1.63 -10.67
CA GLU A 105 -0.02 2.97 -10.90
C GLU A 105 1.21 3.19 -10.03
N LYS A 106 2.14 4.03 -10.50
CA LYS A 106 3.32 4.37 -9.70
C LYS A 106 2.92 5.21 -8.48
N ALA A 107 3.59 4.96 -7.37
CA ALA A 107 3.36 5.64 -6.10
C ALA A 107 4.38 6.75 -5.85
N ASP A 108 3.97 7.77 -5.09
CA ASP A 108 4.86 8.78 -4.54
C ASP A 108 5.56 8.25 -3.29
N VAL A 109 4.87 7.43 -2.50
CA VAL A 109 5.40 6.82 -1.27
C VAL A 109 5.05 5.34 -1.21
N ILE A 110 6.02 4.49 -0.84
CA ILE A 110 5.77 3.07 -0.57
C ILE A 110 6.16 2.72 0.86
N LEU A 111 5.21 2.17 1.61
CA LEU A 111 5.38 1.69 2.98
C LEU A 111 4.96 0.22 3.02
N ALA A 112 5.89 -0.67 3.35
CA ALA A 112 5.64 -2.10 3.27
C ALA A 112 6.38 -2.87 4.37
N ASN A 113 5.81 -3.99 4.78
CA ASN A 113 6.51 -5.05 5.52
C ASN A 113 6.26 -6.40 4.83
N PRO A 114 7.01 -6.70 3.76
CA PRO A 114 6.84 -7.94 3.00
C PRO A 114 7.01 -9.20 3.86
N PRO A 115 6.40 -10.34 3.47
CA PRO A 115 6.47 -11.57 4.25
C PRO A 115 7.90 -12.10 4.39
N PHE A 116 8.23 -12.58 5.59
CA PHE A 116 9.51 -13.22 5.88
C PHE A 116 9.48 -14.72 5.50
N GLY A 117 10.60 -15.21 4.95
CA GLY A 117 10.81 -16.63 4.64
C GLY A 117 10.15 -17.13 3.35
N THR A 118 10.18 -18.46 3.15
CA THR A 118 9.47 -19.17 2.08
C THR A 118 8.01 -19.33 2.50
N SER A 119 7.16 -18.41 2.04
CA SER A 119 5.75 -18.21 2.41
C SER A 119 4.97 -19.52 2.63
N LYS A 120 4.41 -19.73 3.84
CA LYS A 120 3.44 -20.80 4.13
C LYS A 120 1.97 -20.43 3.81
N GLY A 121 1.71 -19.18 3.44
CA GLY A 121 0.37 -18.68 3.13
C GLY A 121 0.33 -18.11 1.71
N GLY A 122 -0.24 -18.88 0.78
CA GLY A 122 -0.33 -18.52 -0.64
C GLY A 122 1.04 -18.57 -1.33
N ASP A 123 1.18 -19.38 -2.38
CA ASP A 123 2.41 -19.34 -3.17
C ASP A 123 2.41 -18.07 -4.02
N ALA A 124 2.90 -16.97 -3.45
CA ALA A 124 3.22 -15.75 -4.19
C ALA A 124 4.36 -16.06 -5.16
N SER A 125 4.03 -16.73 -6.27
CA SER A 125 4.96 -17.05 -7.33
C SER A 125 5.45 -15.75 -7.96
N ILE A 126 6.75 -15.69 -8.28
CA ILE A 126 7.32 -14.53 -8.96
C ILE A 126 7.00 -14.71 -10.45
N THR A 127 5.97 -14.03 -10.94
CA THR A 127 5.51 -14.12 -12.33
C THR A 127 5.67 -12.83 -13.10
N ARG A 128 6.17 -11.76 -12.47
CA ARG A 128 6.57 -10.52 -13.13
C ARG A 128 7.79 -10.77 -14.05
N ASP A 129 7.61 -10.49 -15.33
CA ASP A 129 8.65 -10.53 -16.35
C ASP A 129 9.43 -9.21 -16.47
N ASP A 130 8.91 -8.13 -15.91
CA ASP A 130 9.50 -6.80 -15.95
C ASP A 130 10.54 -6.54 -14.85
N LEU A 131 10.74 -7.47 -13.90
CA LEU A 131 11.78 -7.33 -12.88
C LEU A 131 13.18 -7.37 -13.51
N THR A 132 14.06 -6.48 -13.06
CA THR A 132 15.42 -6.34 -13.62
C THR A 132 16.24 -7.62 -13.49
N TYR A 133 16.11 -8.32 -12.37
CA TYR A 133 16.83 -9.55 -12.07
C TYR A 133 15.85 -10.71 -11.85
N LYS A 134 16.07 -11.81 -12.57
CA LYS A 134 15.35 -13.07 -12.35
C LYS A 134 15.88 -13.74 -11.08
N ILE A 135 15.04 -13.82 -10.07
CA ILE A 135 15.41 -14.31 -8.73
C ILE A 135 14.31 -15.19 -8.16
N SER A 136 14.69 -16.13 -7.30
CA SER A 136 13.76 -16.97 -6.53
C SER A 136 13.47 -16.42 -5.13
N ASN A 137 14.28 -15.47 -4.66
CA ASN A 137 14.11 -14.85 -3.35
C ASN A 137 12.96 -13.82 -3.38
N LYS A 138 11.87 -14.12 -2.68
CA LYS A 138 10.67 -13.28 -2.66
C LYS A 138 10.94 -11.90 -2.05
N GLN A 139 11.77 -11.79 -1.01
CA GLN A 139 12.08 -10.51 -0.38
C GLN A 139 12.82 -9.57 -1.34
N LEU A 140 13.80 -10.09 -2.08
CA LEU A 140 14.49 -9.33 -3.13
C LEU A 140 13.55 -9.00 -4.30
N ALA A 141 12.55 -9.83 -4.59
CA ALA A 141 11.55 -9.53 -5.62
C ALA A 141 10.62 -8.40 -5.18
N PHE A 142 10.22 -8.36 -3.91
CA PHE A 142 9.51 -7.22 -3.32
C PHE A 142 10.35 -5.95 -3.35
N LEU A 143 11.65 -6.02 -3.07
CA LEU A 143 12.54 -4.87 -3.19
C LEU A 143 12.57 -4.32 -4.62
N GLN A 144 12.66 -5.21 -5.63
CA GLN A 144 12.58 -4.81 -7.03
C GLN A 144 11.21 -4.20 -7.39
N HIS A 145 10.12 -4.77 -6.88
CA HIS A 145 8.78 -4.20 -7.04
C HIS A 145 8.75 -2.76 -6.50
N ILE A 146 9.17 -2.54 -5.25
CA ILE A 146 9.14 -1.24 -4.59
C ILE A 146 9.93 -0.21 -5.40
N TYR A 147 11.17 -0.55 -5.76
CA TYR A 147 12.03 0.35 -6.53
C TYR A 147 11.43 0.74 -7.89
N ARG A 148 10.80 -0.22 -8.59
CA ARG A 148 10.23 0.03 -9.93
C ARG A 148 8.91 0.81 -9.89
N ASN A 149 8.12 0.60 -8.85
CA ASN A 149 6.79 1.19 -8.69
C ASN A 149 6.85 2.61 -8.08
N LEU A 150 8.01 3.10 -7.66
CA LEU A 150 8.18 4.51 -7.28
C LEU A 150 8.20 5.43 -8.52
N LYS A 151 7.58 6.60 -8.37
CA LYS A 151 7.75 7.74 -9.28
C LYS A 151 9.16 8.34 -9.12
N PRO A 152 9.70 9.02 -10.15
CA PRO A 152 10.93 9.78 -9.99
C PRO A 152 10.79 10.81 -8.84
N GLY A 153 11.66 10.72 -7.84
CA GLY A 153 11.64 11.59 -6.66
C GLY A 153 10.86 11.04 -5.45
N GLY A 154 10.20 9.88 -5.60
CA GLY A 154 9.65 9.11 -4.48
C GLY A 154 10.67 8.17 -3.82
#